data_AF-A0AA92TI96-F1
#
_entry.id   AF-A0AA92TI96-F1
#
_cell.length_a   1.000
_cell.length_b   1.000
_cell.length_c   1.000
_cell.angle_alpha   90.00
_cell.angle_beta   90.00
_cell.angle_gamma   90.00
#
_symmetry.space_group_name_H-M   'P 1'
#
loop_
_entity.id
_entity.type
_entity.pdbx_description
1 polymer ?
#
loop_
_entity_poly.entity_id
_entity_poly.type
_entity_poly.pdbx_seq_one_letter_code
_entity_poly.pdbx_strand_id
1 'polypeptide(L)'
;MEVTNIQRIFAVDIAALGNQKASFHCARWHNLCSTNKNIMRMKQVEERYISFEASKMAYRDIKNSVDTAKREGIAEGMNQKALDIARNMLADGVDINLIMKYSGLTQEQIEKLK
;
A
#
# COMPACT_ATOMS: atom_id res chain seq x y z
N MET A 1 33.01 -14.06 3.62
CA MET A 1 33.31 -15.45 4.02
C MET A 1 32.02 -16.04 4.54
N GLU A 2 31.38 -16.83 3.69
CA GLU A 2 30.03 -17.35 3.94
C GLU A 2 30.02 -18.30 5.15
N VAL A 3 28.90 -18.28 5.87
CA VAL A 3 28.58 -19.09 7.05
C VAL A 3 28.86 -20.59 6.83
N THR A 4 28.87 -21.01 5.57
CA THR A 4 29.15 -22.36 5.06
C THR A 4 30.59 -22.84 5.29
N ASN A 5 31.59 -21.96 5.25
CA ASN A 5 33.00 -22.36 5.44
C ASN A 5 33.32 -22.63 6.91
N ILE A 6 32.71 -21.89 7.83
CA ILE A 6 32.87 -22.12 9.28
C ILE A 6 32.20 -23.44 9.66
N GLN A 7 30.99 -23.71 9.16
CA GLN A 7 30.29 -24.96 9.41
C GLN A 7 31.04 -26.20 8.89
N ARG A 8 31.74 -26.09 7.75
CA ARG A 8 32.58 -27.18 7.21
C ARG A 8 33.81 -27.47 8.07
N ILE A 9 34.51 -26.45 8.55
CA ILE A 9 35.70 -26.61 9.41
C ILE A 9 35.32 -27.34 10.71
N PHE A 10 34.21 -26.96 11.34
CA PHE A 10 33.74 -27.59 12.58
C PHE A 10 33.17 -29.01 12.40
N ALA A 11 32.64 -29.36 11.22
CA ALA A 11 32.16 -30.71 10.94
C ALA A 11 33.29 -31.76 10.97
N VAL A 12 34.51 -31.35 10.60
CA VAL A 12 35.71 -32.19 10.66
C VAL A 12 36.16 -32.40 12.11
N ASP A 13 36.10 -31.34 12.94
CA ASP A 13 36.51 -31.41 14.35
C ASP A 13 35.51 -32.19 15.24
N ILE A 14 34.22 -32.15 14.92
CA ILE A 14 33.16 -32.89 15.64
C ILE A 14 33.30 -34.41 15.46
N ALA A 15 33.78 -34.87 14.31
CA ALA A 15 34.04 -36.29 14.08
C ALA A 15 35.19 -36.84 14.96
N ALA A 16 36.09 -35.97 15.43
CA ALA A 16 37.24 -36.35 16.26
C ALA A 16 36.95 -36.35 17.78
N LEU A 17 35.87 -35.70 18.22
CA LEU A 17 35.52 -35.58 19.64
C LEU A 17 34.29 -36.45 19.95
N GLY A 18 34.51 -37.55 20.65
CA GLY A 18 33.50 -38.56 21.00
C GLY A 18 32.09 -38.00 21.31
N ASN A 19 31.12 -38.71 20.76
CA ASN A 19 29.70 -38.39 20.49
C ASN A 19 28.89 -37.63 21.56
N GLN A 20 29.34 -37.59 22.82
CA GLN A 20 28.67 -36.87 23.91
C GLN A 20 29.12 -35.42 24.04
N LYS A 21 30.41 -35.09 23.89
CA LYS A 21 30.86 -33.68 24.02
C LYS A 21 30.48 -32.84 22.80
N ALA A 22 30.46 -33.47 21.61
CA ALA A 22 30.04 -32.83 20.37
C ALA A 22 28.55 -32.41 20.40
N SER A 23 27.66 -33.25 20.97
CA SER A 23 26.22 -32.93 21.05
C SER A 23 25.94 -31.77 22.00
N PHE A 24 26.61 -31.70 23.15
CA PHE A 24 26.52 -30.55 24.07
C PHE A 24 27.08 -29.26 23.46
N HIS A 25 28.18 -29.33 22.71
CA HIS A 25 28.76 -28.15 22.07
C HIS A 25 27.87 -27.63 20.93
N CYS A 26 27.26 -28.52 20.14
CA CYS A 26 26.29 -28.18 19.10
C CYS A 26 25.02 -27.53 19.68
N ALA A 27 24.43 -28.11 20.74
CA ALA A 27 23.27 -27.55 21.41
C ALA A 27 23.57 -26.17 22.05
N ARG A 28 24.76 -26.02 22.65
CA ARG A 28 25.22 -24.75 23.22
C ARG A 28 25.44 -23.68 22.15
N TRP A 29 25.98 -24.04 20.98
CA TRP A 29 26.13 -23.13 19.85
C TRP A 29 24.81 -22.75 19.20
N HIS A 30 23.87 -23.69 19.06
CA HIS A 30 22.50 -23.37 18.64
C HIS A 30 21.85 -22.37 19.59
N ASN A 31 21.99 -22.57 20.90
CA ASN A 31 21.51 -21.63 21.91
C ASN A 31 22.26 -20.29 21.90
N LEU A 32 23.57 -20.27 21.67
CA LEU A 32 24.37 -19.03 21.60
C LEU A 32 24.03 -18.23 20.34
N CYS A 33 23.75 -18.91 19.22
CA CYS A 33 23.30 -18.31 17.97
C CYS A 33 21.88 -17.73 18.13
N SER A 34 20.96 -18.43 18.81
CA SER A 34 19.61 -17.95 19.09
C SER A 34 19.55 -16.87 20.19
N THR A 35 20.54 -16.79 21.08
CA THR A 35 20.66 -15.73 22.11
C THR A 35 21.62 -14.60 21.74
N ASN A 36 22.20 -14.62 20.54
CA ASN A 36 23.12 -13.57 20.11
C ASN A 36 22.36 -12.24 19.95
N LYS A 37 22.49 -11.37 20.95
CA LYS A 37 21.84 -10.06 21.02
C LYS A 37 22.12 -9.17 19.81
N ASN A 38 23.22 -9.39 19.09
CA ASN A 38 23.53 -8.63 17.89
C ASN A 38 22.68 -9.09 16.70
N ILE A 39 22.45 -10.40 16.54
CA ILE A 39 21.57 -10.95 15.50
C ILE A 39 20.13 -10.49 15.76
N MET A 40 19.67 -10.54 17.01
CA MET A 40 18.33 -10.07 17.38
C MET A 40 18.14 -8.57 17.12
N ARG A 41 19.14 -7.74 17.44
CA ARG A 41 19.10 -6.30 17.13
C ARG A 41 19.05 -6.03 15.63
N MET A 42 19.83 -6.75 14.82
CA MET A 42 19.80 -6.57 13.37
C MET A 42 18.44 -6.95 12.78
N LYS A 43 17.84 -8.05 13.22
CA LYS A 43 16.47 -8.44 12.80
C LYS A 43 15.43 -7.39 13.16
N GLN A 44 15.48 -6.85 14.38
CA GLN A 44 14.57 -5.78 14.80
C GLN A 44 14.72 -4.50 13.95
N VAL A 45 15.95 -4.18 13.53
CA VAL A 45 16.21 -3.03 12.65
C VAL A 45 15.64 -3.27 11.25
N GLU A 46 15.80 -4.49 10.72
CA GLU A 46 15.28 -4.88 9.42
C GLU A 46 13.74 -4.90 9.41
N GLU A 47 13.11 -5.50 10.43
CA GLU A 47 11.67 -5.47 10.61
C GLU A 47 11.14 -4.04 10.71
N ARG A 48 11.85 -3.16 11.45
CA ARG A 48 11.49 -1.74 11.53
C ARG A 48 11.56 -1.07 10.16
N TYR A 49 12.61 -1.32 9.38
CA TYR A 49 12.76 -0.77 8.04
C TYR A 49 11.62 -1.22 7.11
N ILE A 50 11.31 -2.52 7.11
CA ILE A 50 10.20 -3.09 6.32
C ILE A 50 8.86 -2.46 6.74
N SER A 51 8.61 -2.35 8.04
CA SER A 51 7.37 -1.73 8.56
C SER A 51 7.22 -0.27 8.14
N PHE A 52 8.33 0.47 8.11
CA PHE A 52 8.35 1.87 7.71
C PHE A 52 8.06 2.03 6.21
N GLU A 53 8.67 1.21 5.36
CA GLU A 53 8.38 1.22 3.93
C GLU A 53 6.93 0.79 3.63
N ALA A 54 6.42 -0.23 4.32
CA ALA A 54 5.02 -0.63 4.21
C ALA A 54 4.06 0.50 4.63
N SER A 55 4.38 1.21 5.71
CA SER A 55 3.60 2.37 6.16
C SER A 55 3.60 3.52 5.14
N LYS A 56 4.76 3.82 4.53
CA LYS A 56 4.84 4.81 3.44
C LYS A 56 4.01 4.41 2.23
N MET A 57 4.04 3.14 1.85
CA MET A 57 3.26 2.62 0.74
C MET A 57 1.76 2.79 1.03
N ALA A 58 1.30 2.35 2.20
CA ALA A 58 -0.09 2.52 2.62
C ALA A 58 -0.53 4.00 2.63
N TYR A 59 0.34 4.91 3.10
CA TYR A 59 0.04 6.34 3.07
C TYR A 59 -0.13 6.87 1.64
N ARG A 60 0.71 6.45 0.70
CA ARG A 60 0.60 6.85 -0.71
C ARG A 60 -0.68 6.34 -1.35
N ASP A 61 -1.04 5.09 -1.10
CA ASP A 61 -2.25 4.48 -1.66
C ASP A 61 -3.51 5.18 -1.15
N ILE A 62 -3.58 5.44 0.16
CA ILE A 62 -4.69 6.21 0.77
C ILE A 62 -4.76 7.61 0.16
N LYS A 63 -3.62 8.31 0.07
CA LYS A 63 -3.59 9.67 -0.48
C LYS A 63 -4.07 9.68 -1.93
N ASN A 64 -3.57 8.78 -2.76
CA ASN A 64 -3.96 8.70 -4.18
C ASN A 64 -5.45 8.38 -4.33
N SER A 65 -5.99 7.50 -3.49
CA SER A 65 -7.42 7.18 -3.46
C SER A 65 -8.26 8.41 -3.09
N VAL A 66 -7.90 9.13 -2.03
CA VAL A 66 -8.59 10.35 -1.59
C VAL A 66 -8.51 11.45 -2.64
N ASP A 67 -7.33 11.69 -3.22
CA ASP A 67 -7.13 12.71 -4.25
C ASP A 67 -7.92 12.39 -5.53
N THR A 68 -8.12 11.10 -5.84
CA THR A 68 -8.96 10.67 -6.96
C THR A 68 -10.43 10.87 -6.66
N ALA A 69 -10.91 10.38 -5.51
CA ALA A 69 -12.30 10.55 -5.08
C ALA A 69 -12.71 12.03 -4.98
N LYS A 70 -11.81 12.90 -4.52
CA LYS A 70 -12.07 14.35 -4.46
C LYS A 70 -12.20 14.97 -5.85
N ARG A 71 -11.34 14.59 -6.80
CA ARG A 71 -11.41 15.11 -8.18
C ARG A 71 -12.69 14.67 -8.88
N GLU A 72 -13.02 13.39 -8.77
CA GLU A 72 -14.25 12.83 -9.34
C GLU A 72 -15.48 13.45 -8.69
N GLY A 73 -15.54 13.54 -7.36
CA GLY A 73 -16.66 14.15 -6.66
C GLY A 73 -16.86 15.65 -6.99
N ILE A 74 -15.80 16.40 -7.25
CA ILE A 74 -15.92 17.79 -7.74
C ILE A 74 -16.51 17.81 -9.15
N ALA A 75 -16.01 16.98 -10.05
CA ALA A 75 -16.50 16.91 -11.44
C ALA A 75 -17.97 16.48 -11.50
N GLU A 76 -18.34 15.43 -10.76
CA GLU A 76 -19.73 14.99 -10.62
C GLU A 76 -20.61 16.06 -10.02
N GLY A 77 -20.15 16.75 -8.96
CA GLY A 77 -20.88 17.84 -8.34
C GLY A 77 -21.12 19.03 -9.28
N MET A 78 -20.14 19.36 -10.14
CA MET A 78 -20.31 20.41 -11.16
C MET A 78 -21.31 19.99 -12.24
N ASN A 79 -21.23 18.75 -12.71
CA ASN A 79 -22.19 18.21 -13.68
C ASN A 79 -23.60 18.17 -13.09
N GLN A 80 -23.75 17.73 -11.84
CA GLN A 80 -25.05 17.68 -11.17
C GLN A 80 -25.66 19.08 -11.04
N LYS A 81 -24.86 20.08 -10.65
CA LYS A 81 -25.30 21.47 -10.62
C LYS A 81 -25.76 21.98 -11.99
N ALA A 82 -25.05 21.64 -13.07
CA ALA A 82 -25.45 22.02 -14.41
C ALA A 82 -26.79 21.39 -14.81
N LEU A 83 -27.02 20.11 -14.47
CA LEU A 83 -28.29 19.42 -14.69
C LEU A 83 -29.42 20.02 -13.85
N ASP A 84 -29.17 20.37 -12.59
CA ASP A 84 -30.17 20.97 -11.72
C ASP A 84 -30.58 22.37 -12.20
N ILE A 85 -29.62 23.18 -12.67
CA ILE A 85 -29.90 24.48 -13.30
C ILE A 85 -30.74 24.29 -14.55
N ALA A 86 -30.40 23.32 -15.41
CA ALA A 86 -31.17 23.04 -16.62
C ALA A 86 -32.61 22.59 -16.31
N ARG A 87 -32.81 21.77 -15.27
CA ARG A 87 -34.16 21.41 -14.79
C ARG A 87 -34.97 22.63 -14.36
N ASN A 88 -34.35 23.53 -13.60
CA ASN A 88 -35.03 24.76 -13.16
C ASN A 88 -35.37 25.67 -14.35
N MET A 89 -34.45 25.83 -15.30
CA MET A 89 -34.72 26.61 -16.52
C MET A 89 -35.85 26.02 -17.37
N LEU A 90 -35.95 24.68 -17.44
CA LEU A 90 -37.08 24.01 -18.10
C LEU A 90 -38.40 24.27 -17.38
N ALA A 91 -38.40 24.23 -16.04
CA ALA A 91 -39.59 24.54 -15.24
C ALA A 91 -40.04 26.00 -15.40
N ASP A 92 -39.09 26.92 -15.58
CA ASP A 92 -39.34 28.34 -15.87
C ASP A 92 -39.78 28.59 -17.33
N GLY A 93 -39.86 27.55 -18.17
CA GLY A 93 -40.31 27.64 -19.55
C GLY A 93 -39.29 28.27 -20.52
N VAL A 94 -38.00 28.25 -20.17
CA VAL A 94 -36.92 28.76 -21.02
C VAL A 94 -36.73 27.86 -22.26
N ASP A 95 -36.46 28.48 -23.41
CA ASP A 95 -36.24 27.76 -24.68
C ASP A 95 -35.04 26.80 -24.61
N ILE A 96 -35.21 25.60 -25.18
CA ILE A 96 -34.22 24.52 -25.15
C ILE A 96 -32.89 24.95 -25.79
N ASN A 97 -32.90 25.75 -26.87
CA ASN A 97 -31.68 26.20 -27.52
C ASN A 97 -30.86 27.13 -26.60
N LEU A 98 -31.55 27.91 -25.77
CA LEU A 98 -30.91 28.82 -24.81
C LEU A 98 -30.29 28.03 -23.65
N ILE A 99 -30.99 27.00 -23.16
CA ILE A 99 -30.47 26.10 -22.13
C ILE A 99 -29.21 25.40 -22.65
N MET A 100 -29.22 24.85 -23.87
CA MET A 100 -28.03 24.23 -24.49
C MET A 100 -26.84 25.20 -24.55
N LYS A 101 -27.09 26.45 -24.97
CA LYS A 101 -26.05 27.47 -25.11
C LYS A 101 -25.36 27.83 -23.79
N TYR A 102 -26.10 27.95 -22.69
CA TYR A 102 -25.55 28.42 -21.42
C TYR A 102 -25.15 27.30 -20.45
N SER A 103 -25.82 26.15 -20.49
CA SER A 103 -25.48 24.99 -19.65
C SER A 103 -24.40 24.09 -20.26
N GLY A 104 -24.19 24.17 -21.59
CA GLY A 104 -23.28 23.29 -22.32
C GLY A 104 -23.78 21.84 -22.44
N LEU A 105 -25.04 21.57 -22.07
CA LEU A 105 -25.66 20.25 -22.18
C LEU A 105 -26.12 19.98 -23.60
N THR A 106 -26.08 18.71 -24.00
CA THR A 106 -26.65 18.28 -25.28
C THR A 106 -28.17 18.23 -25.21
N GLN A 107 -28.83 18.30 -26.37
CA GLN A 107 -30.28 18.15 -26.45
C GLN A 107 -30.76 16.83 -25.80
N GLU A 108 -30.06 15.71 -26.05
CA GLU A 108 -30.38 14.42 -25.44
C GLU A 108 -30.31 14.45 -23.91
N GLN A 109 -29.33 15.17 -23.34
CA GLN A 109 -29.21 15.30 -21.89
C GLN A 109 -30.37 16.11 -21.31
N ILE A 110 -30.78 17.17 -21.98
CA ILE A 110 -31.91 18.01 -21.57
C ILE A 110 -33.24 17.25 -21.70
N GLU A 111 -33.41 16.47 -22.77
CA GLU A 111 -34.60 15.64 -22.97
C GLU A 111 -34.74 14.54 -21.92
N LYS A 112 -33.63 14.00 -21.40
CA LYS A 112 -33.64 13.06 -20.25
C LYS A 112 -34.04 13.73 -18.93
N LEU A 113 -34.07 15.05 -18.85
CA LEU A 113 -34.46 15.81 -17.65
C LEU A 113 -35.93 16.22 -17.63
N LYS A 114 -36.64 16.05 -18.76
CA LYS A 114 -38.08 16.26 -18.91
C LYS A 114 -38.86 15.11 -18.29
#